data_AF-A0A9E4GZG3-F1
#
_entry.id   AF-A0A9E4GZG3-F1
#
_cell.length_a   1.000
_cell.length_b   1.000
_cell.length_c   1.000
_cell.angle_alpha   90.00
_cell.angle_beta   90.00
_cell.angle_gamma   90.00
#
_symmetry.space_group_name_H-M   'P 1'
#
loop_
_entity.id
_entity.type
_entity.pdbx_description
1 polymer ?
#
loop_
_entity_poly.entity_id
_entity_poly.type
_entity_poly.pdbx_seq_one_letter_code
_entity_poly.pdbx_strand_id
1 'polypeptide(L)'
;MGVSFSSDATSVAVDSEDNVYVFNRGTDPIAVFDPDGNFIRGMAHGEIARAHGIAIDADDNIYLVDELGHFVQKRTNDGEVVFTIGTIGKPAPWQSGEMFNRPTDVTVNPATGELFVSDGYANSRVHKFDPDGRHMKSWGESGTDPGQFSIPHNICMIGTDRVAVCDRENFRVQVFTTEGEYVDQWHLHHPACIAQGRGDDTNLYVGEMGPPTVQNFVPNLGNRVVVMSPDGEMVNHFGAPLAGEGPDQFIAPHGIAADSQGNIYVAEVSWSFWWRLQENPPIGESVSLRKWRRTDS
;
A
#
# COMPACT_ATOMS: atom_id res chain seq x y z
N MET A 1 0.28 -20.76 18.64
CA MET A 1 0.93 -19.48 19.00
C MET A 1 0.14 -18.40 18.29
N GLY A 2 -0.27 -17.35 18.98
CA GLY A 2 -1.01 -16.24 18.37
C GLY A 2 -0.04 -15.25 17.73
N VAL A 3 -0.45 -14.58 16.66
CA VAL A 3 0.24 -13.42 16.10
C VAL A 3 -0.17 -12.19 16.92
N SER A 4 0.79 -11.32 17.22
CA SER A 4 0.48 -9.96 17.66
C SER A 4 1.01 -8.98 16.63
N PHE A 5 0.15 -8.04 16.24
CA PHE A 5 0.50 -6.98 15.30
C PHE A 5 1.32 -5.85 15.95
N SER A 6 1.45 -5.88 17.30
CA SER A 6 2.16 -5.00 18.27
C SER A 6 2.25 -3.48 18.01
N SER A 7 1.68 -2.96 16.92
CA SER A 7 1.40 -1.56 16.66
C SER A 7 0.43 -1.40 15.47
N ASP A 8 0.78 -1.90 14.28
CA ASP A 8 0.03 -1.62 13.04
C ASP A 8 0.20 -2.74 12.02
N ALA A 9 -0.86 -3.02 11.26
CA ALA A 9 -0.75 -3.65 9.95
C ALA A 9 -0.58 -2.53 8.91
N THR A 10 0.54 -2.56 8.19
CA THR A 10 0.92 -1.47 7.29
C THR A 10 0.45 -1.73 5.87
N SER A 11 0.40 -2.99 5.44
CA SER A 11 -0.12 -3.34 4.13
C SER A 11 -0.69 -4.75 4.11
N VAL A 12 -1.44 -5.07 3.06
CA VAL A 12 -2.11 -6.35 2.86
C VAL A 12 -2.02 -6.74 1.39
N ALA A 13 -1.80 -8.02 1.12
CA ALA A 13 -1.86 -8.63 -0.20
C ALA A 13 -2.63 -9.95 -0.15
N VAL A 14 -3.07 -10.44 -1.31
CA VAL A 14 -3.86 -11.66 -1.45
C VAL A 14 -3.22 -12.55 -2.53
N ASP A 15 -3.04 -13.84 -2.24
CA ASP A 15 -2.46 -14.81 -3.18
C ASP A 15 -3.49 -15.42 -4.13
N SER A 16 -3.08 -16.37 -4.96
CA SER A 16 -3.95 -17.04 -5.95
C SER A 16 -5.05 -17.91 -5.32
N GLU A 17 -4.91 -18.29 -4.04
CA GLU A 17 -5.88 -19.09 -3.27
C GLU A 17 -6.76 -18.22 -2.34
N ASP A 18 -6.69 -16.90 -2.50
CA ASP A 18 -7.32 -15.90 -1.65
C ASP A 18 -6.82 -15.86 -0.19
N ASN A 19 -5.65 -16.46 0.10
CA ASN A 19 -5.02 -16.27 1.41
C ASN A 19 -4.54 -14.82 1.56
N VAL A 20 -4.70 -14.28 2.76
CA VAL A 20 -4.48 -12.87 3.09
C VAL A 20 -3.16 -12.70 3.83
N TYR A 21 -2.21 -11.97 3.24
CA TYR A 21 -0.89 -11.70 3.78
C TYR A 21 -0.88 -10.31 4.37
N VAL A 22 -0.80 -10.22 5.70
CA VAL A 22 -0.81 -8.98 6.45
C VAL A 22 0.63 -8.61 6.82
N PHE A 23 1.14 -7.55 6.20
CA PHE A 23 2.46 -7.01 6.54
C PHE A 23 2.32 -6.03 7.69
N ASN A 24 3.06 -6.24 8.76
CA ASN A 24 2.86 -5.58 10.03
C ASN A 24 4.18 -5.34 10.78
N ARG A 25 4.11 -4.48 11.80
CA ARG A 25 5.27 -4.09 12.62
C ARG A 25 5.40 -4.92 13.91
N GLY A 26 4.69 -6.04 13.95
CA GLY A 26 4.67 -7.00 15.04
C GLY A 26 5.86 -7.94 15.07
N THR A 27 5.74 -8.99 15.89
CA THR A 27 6.78 -10.02 16.03
C THR A 27 6.91 -10.89 14.78
N ASP A 28 5.82 -11.08 14.06
CA ASP A 28 5.78 -11.84 12.80
C ASP A 28 5.41 -10.85 11.70
N PRO A 29 6.39 -10.18 11.05
CA PRO A 29 6.10 -9.10 10.12
C PRO A 29 5.16 -9.50 9.01
N ILE A 30 5.17 -10.77 8.57
CA ILE A 30 4.15 -11.30 7.67
C ILE A 30 3.30 -12.31 8.43
N ALA A 31 2.00 -12.05 8.52
CA ALA A 31 1.01 -12.98 9.06
C ALA A 31 0.03 -13.38 7.96
N VAL A 32 -0.13 -14.68 7.75
CA VAL A 32 -0.95 -15.25 6.67
C VAL A 32 -2.23 -15.84 7.24
N PHE A 33 -3.36 -15.51 6.64
CA PHE A 33 -4.69 -15.99 7.02
C PHE A 33 -5.40 -16.60 5.82
N ASP A 34 -6.32 -17.53 6.06
CA ASP A 34 -7.26 -17.97 5.03
C ASP A 34 -8.37 -16.92 4.79
N PRO A 35 -9.22 -17.06 3.76
CA PRO A 35 -10.32 -16.12 3.50
C PRO A 35 -11.34 -15.98 4.65
N ASP A 36 -11.41 -16.95 5.55
CA ASP A 36 -12.30 -16.94 6.72
C ASP A 36 -11.65 -16.27 7.95
N GLY A 37 -10.38 -15.89 7.85
CA GLY A 37 -9.62 -15.20 8.90
C GLY A 37 -8.92 -16.15 9.87
N ASN A 38 -8.82 -17.44 9.55
CA ASN A 38 -8.04 -18.38 10.35
C ASN A 38 -6.55 -18.19 10.07
N PHE A 39 -5.73 -18.12 11.12
CA PHE A 39 -4.29 -17.99 10.97
C PHE A 39 -3.66 -19.26 10.39
N ILE A 40 -2.86 -19.09 9.33
CA ILE A 40 -2.12 -20.16 8.65
C ILE A 40 -0.67 -20.22 9.15
N ARG A 41 0.11 -19.13 8.97
CA ARG A 41 1.55 -19.08 9.30
C ARG A 41 2.08 -17.66 9.43
N GLY A 42 3.23 -17.53 10.10
CA GLY A 42 3.99 -16.28 10.25
C GLY A 42 5.37 -16.41 9.60
N MET A 43 5.93 -15.30 9.10
CA MET A 43 7.24 -15.26 8.41
C MET A 43 8.01 -13.97 8.69
N ALA A 44 9.30 -13.95 8.30
CA ALA A 44 10.21 -12.79 8.37
C ALA A 44 10.54 -12.25 9.78
N HIS A 45 10.50 -13.13 10.80
CA HIS A 45 10.77 -12.78 12.19
C HIS A 45 12.17 -12.15 12.38
N GLY A 46 12.21 -10.89 12.81
CA GLY A 46 13.47 -10.17 13.07
C GLY A 46 14.27 -9.78 11.82
N GLU A 47 13.70 -9.94 10.62
CA GLU A 47 14.38 -9.66 9.35
C GLU A 47 14.03 -8.28 8.76
N ILE A 48 12.93 -7.67 9.22
CA ILE A 48 12.38 -6.43 8.70
C ILE A 48 12.62 -5.29 9.70
N ALA A 49 13.29 -4.23 9.26
CA ALA A 49 13.56 -3.04 10.07
C ALA A 49 12.29 -2.21 10.28
N ARG A 50 11.51 -1.98 9.21
CA ARG A 50 10.19 -1.37 9.30
C ARG A 50 9.29 -1.74 8.12
N ALA A 51 8.32 -2.60 8.39
CA ALA A 51 7.31 -3.00 7.42
C ALA A 51 6.57 -1.79 6.83
N HIS A 52 6.39 -1.81 5.51
CA HIS A 52 5.62 -0.82 4.78
C HIS A 52 4.71 -1.46 3.72
N GLY A 53 5.23 -1.77 2.52
CA GLY A 53 4.48 -2.35 1.39
C GLY A 53 4.66 -3.87 1.23
N ILE A 54 3.61 -4.55 0.78
CA ILE A 54 3.63 -5.97 0.37
C ILE A 54 2.82 -6.13 -0.91
N ALA A 55 3.33 -6.92 -1.86
CA ALA A 55 2.61 -7.33 -3.06
C ALA A 55 2.86 -8.81 -3.35
N ILE A 56 1.94 -9.44 -4.07
CA ILE A 56 2.04 -10.85 -4.49
C ILE A 56 1.85 -10.90 -6.01
N ASP A 57 2.76 -11.58 -6.72
CA ASP A 57 2.63 -11.78 -8.17
C ASP A 57 1.79 -13.01 -8.52
N ALA A 58 1.57 -13.24 -9.82
CA ALA A 58 0.73 -14.33 -10.31
C ALA A 58 1.26 -15.74 -10.00
N ASP A 59 2.54 -15.86 -9.62
CA ASP A 59 3.19 -17.11 -9.23
C ASP A 59 3.29 -17.23 -7.69
N ASP A 60 2.53 -16.41 -6.95
CA ASP A 60 2.52 -16.32 -5.49
C ASP A 60 3.88 -15.96 -4.86
N ASN A 61 4.77 -15.29 -5.60
CA ASN A 61 5.96 -14.70 -4.99
C ASN A 61 5.60 -13.44 -4.22
N ILE A 62 6.26 -13.26 -3.08
CA ILE A 62 6.02 -12.16 -2.16
C ILE A 62 7.06 -11.06 -2.41
N TYR A 63 6.61 -9.82 -2.57
CA TYR A 63 7.47 -8.64 -2.63
C TYR A 63 7.27 -7.81 -1.39
N LEU A 64 8.35 -7.46 -0.70
CA LEU A 64 8.34 -6.70 0.54
C LEU A 64 9.11 -5.41 0.36
N VAL A 65 8.57 -4.31 0.89
CA VAL A 65 9.23 -3.00 0.93
C VAL A 65 9.53 -2.68 2.39
N ASP A 66 10.82 -2.60 2.72
CA ASP A 66 11.30 -2.20 4.04
C ASP A 66 11.70 -0.73 4.04
N GLU A 67 10.91 0.09 4.71
CA GLU A 67 11.07 1.55 4.74
C GLU A 67 12.43 1.95 5.34
N LEU A 68 12.76 1.44 6.53
CA LEU A 68 14.00 1.79 7.22
C LEU A 68 15.16 0.86 6.85
N GLY A 69 14.86 -0.28 6.24
CA GLY A 69 15.84 -1.12 5.57
C GLY A 69 16.33 -0.52 4.25
N HIS A 70 15.54 0.35 3.61
CA HIS A 70 15.83 0.98 2.32
C HIS A 70 16.00 -0.02 1.18
N PHE A 71 15.17 -1.07 1.17
CA PHE A 71 15.24 -2.12 0.14
C PHE A 71 13.85 -2.64 -0.23
N VAL A 72 13.79 -3.24 -1.42
CA VAL A 72 12.69 -4.10 -1.85
C VAL A 72 13.22 -5.53 -1.99
N GLN A 73 12.45 -6.53 -1.60
CA GLN A 73 12.88 -7.92 -1.67
C GLN A 73 11.80 -8.82 -2.24
N LYS A 74 12.16 -9.62 -3.25
CA LYS A 74 11.33 -10.72 -3.75
C LYS A 74 11.64 -11.99 -2.96
N ARG A 75 10.60 -12.71 -2.57
CA ARG A 75 10.66 -14.00 -1.88
C ARG A 75 9.74 -15.01 -2.53
N THR A 76 10.04 -16.29 -2.37
CA THR A 76 9.07 -17.36 -2.64
C THR A 76 7.92 -17.31 -1.63
N ASN A 77 6.83 -18.03 -1.90
CA ASN A 77 5.68 -18.12 -0.98
C ASN A 77 6.05 -18.71 0.41
N ASP A 78 7.09 -19.56 0.44
CA ASP A 78 7.65 -20.12 1.68
C ASP A 78 8.60 -19.16 2.42
N GLY A 79 8.84 -17.96 1.86
CA GLY A 79 9.62 -16.90 2.48
C GLY A 79 11.12 -16.92 2.16
N GLU A 80 11.58 -17.80 1.26
CA GLU A 80 12.98 -17.82 0.82
C GLU A 80 13.28 -16.60 -0.05
N VAL A 81 14.41 -15.93 0.20
CA VAL A 81 14.80 -14.74 -0.55
C VAL A 81 15.28 -15.12 -1.95
N VAL A 82 14.63 -14.54 -2.98
CA VAL A 82 15.02 -14.69 -4.38
C VAL A 82 16.04 -13.63 -4.75
N PHE A 83 15.72 -12.35 -4.51
CA PHE A 83 16.65 -11.23 -4.68
C PHE A 83 16.27 -10.03 -3.81
N THR A 84 17.22 -9.12 -3.65
CA THR A 84 17.04 -7.82 -2.98
C THR A 84 17.49 -6.69 -3.89
N ILE A 85 16.67 -5.64 -3.99
CA ILE A 85 16.94 -4.39 -4.70
C ILE A 85 17.22 -3.30 -3.64
N GLY A 86 18.30 -2.55 -3.83
CA GLY A 86 18.81 -1.58 -2.85
C GLY A 86 19.88 -2.19 -1.95
N THR A 87 20.44 -1.37 -1.06
CA THR A 87 21.47 -1.82 -0.10
C THR A 87 20.93 -1.70 1.31
N ILE A 88 20.75 -2.84 1.98
CA ILE A 88 20.17 -2.92 3.32
C ILE A 88 20.87 -1.97 4.29
N GLY A 89 20.09 -1.09 4.91
CA GLY A 89 20.54 -0.11 5.91
C GLY A 89 21.37 1.05 5.36
N LYS A 90 21.43 1.22 4.03
CA LYS A 90 22.15 2.33 3.39
C LYS A 90 21.20 3.16 2.52
N PRO A 91 20.65 4.27 3.05
CA PRO A 91 19.82 5.17 2.26
C PRO A 91 20.64 5.95 1.24
N ALA A 92 20.03 6.22 0.09
CA ALA A 92 20.48 7.27 -0.82
C ALA A 92 20.36 8.66 -0.18
N PRO A 93 21.08 9.70 -0.66
CA PRO A 93 20.94 11.05 -0.12
C PRO A 93 19.52 11.59 -0.30
N TRP A 94 19.07 12.42 0.65
CA TRP A 94 17.74 13.05 0.63
C TRP A 94 17.45 13.73 -0.72
N GLN A 95 16.35 13.33 -1.37
CA GLN A 95 15.88 13.88 -2.65
C GLN A 95 16.92 13.82 -3.79
N SER A 96 17.90 12.92 -3.72
CA SER A 96 18.90 12.73 -4.79
C SER A 96 18.33 12.13 -6.07
N GLY A 97 17.21 11.42 -5.97
CA GLY A 97 16.68 10.59 -7.06
C GLY A 97 17.34 9.22 -7.21
N GLU A 98 18.37 8.92 -6.41
CA GLU A 98 19.02 7.60 -6.37
C GLU A 98 18.22 6.61 -5.50
N MET A 99 18.32 5.31 -5.80
CA MET A 99 17.60 4.26 -5.07
C MET A 99 18.40 3.77 -3.85
N PHE A 100 17.79 3.50 -2.71
CA PHE A 100 16.48 3.97 -2.26
C PHE A 100 16.67 4.88 -1.06
N ASN A 101 15.71 5.75 -0.77
CA ASN A 101 15.63 6.41 0.52
C ASN A 101 14.20 6.38 1.06
N ARG A 102 13.95 5.34 1.85
CA ARG A 102 12.66 5.02 2.45
C ARG A 102 11.58 4.76 1.38
N PRO A 103 11.73 3.65 0.63
CA PRO A 103 10.74 3.23 -0.34
C PRO A 103 9.43 2.88 0.37
N THR A 104 8.32 3.05 -0.34
CA THR A 104 6.99 2.96 0.23
C THR A 104 6.24 1.75 -0.30
N ASP A 105 6.21 1.50 -1.60
CA ASP A 105 5.41 0.39 -2.11
C ASP A 105 5.95 -0.18 -3.43
N VAL A 106 5.47 -1.36 -3.79
CA VAL A 106 5.84 -2.07 -5.02
C VAL A 106 4.62 -2.69 -5.68
N THR A 107 4.53 -2.59 -7.01
CA THR A 107 3.56 -3.33 -7.82
C THR A 107 4.26 -4.07 -8.94
N VAL A 108 3.64 -5.15 -9.41
CA VAL A 108 4.17 -6.05 -10.46
C VAL A 108 3.24 -5.98 -11.65
N ASN A 109 3.77 -5.77 -12.85
CA ASN A 109 2.99 -5.89 -14.07
C ASN A 109 2.66 -7.37 -14.32
N PRO A 110 1.37 -7.77 -14.32
CA PRO A 110 1.01 -9.19 -14.41
C PRO A 110 1.32 -9.81 -15.78
N ALA A 111 1.52 -9.01 -16.83
CA ALA A 111 1.85 -9.51 -18.17
C ALA A 111 3.35 -9.67 -18.41
N THR A 112 4.19 -8.84 -17.79
CA THR A 112 5.63 -8.78 -18.08
C THR A 112 6.52 -9.18 -16.90
N GLY A 113 6.00 -9.14 -15.67
CA GLY A 113 6.78 -9.30 -14.43
C GLY A 113 7.64 -8.07 -14.08
N GLU A 114 7.54 -6.98 -14.85
CA GLU A 114 8.23 -5.73 -14.53
C GLU A 114 7.75 -5.16 -13.19
N LEU A 115 8.67 -4.59 -12.42
CA LEU A 115 8.39 -4.06 -11.08
C LEU A 115 8.37 -2.55 -11.11
N PHE A 116 7.46 -1.96 -10.36
CA PHE A 116 7.37 -0.51 -10.17
C PHE A 116 7.35 -0.20 -8.68
N VAL A 117 8.31 0.61 -8.22
CA VAL A 117 8.51 0.93 -6.81
C VAL A 117 8.35 2.43 -6.60
N SER A 118 7.49 2.82 -5.66
CA SER A 118 7.42 4.21 -5.18
C SER A 118 8.47 4.43 -4.08
N ASP A 119 9.32 5.46 -4.25
CA ASP A 119 10.33 5.88 -3.28
C ASP A 119 10.00 7.28 -2.78
N GLY A 120 9.32 7.36 -1.62
CA GLY A 120 8.50 8.52 -1.32
C GLY A 120 8.66 9.22 0.02
N TYR A 121 9.20 8.60 1.06
CA TYR A 121 9.33 9.31 2.34
C TYR A 121 10.56 10.22 2.42
N ALA A 122 11.58 9.94 1.62
CA ALA A 122 12.80 10.77 1.55
C ALA A 122 13.33 10.93 0.12
N ASN A 123 12.51 10.56 -0.85
CA ASN A 123 12.72 10.77 -2.27
C ASN A 123 11.37 11.12 -2.91
N SER A 124 11.37 11.48 -4.19
CA SER A 124 10.16 11.84 -4.94
C SER A 124 10.16 11.13 -6.29
N ARG A 125 10.36 9.81 -6.25
CA ARG A 125 10.62 9.00 -7.45
C ARG A 125 9.72 7.78 -7.53
N VAL A 126 9.51 7.34 -8.77
CA VAL A 126 9.09 5.98 -9.09
C VAL A 126 10.22 5.32 -9.87
N HIS A 127 10.51 4.07 -9.56
CA HIS A 127 11.57 3.27 -10.18
C HIS A 127 10.96 2.05 -10.87
N LYS A 128 11.35 1.80 -12.12
CA LYS A 128 10.99 0.61 -12.90
C LYS A 128 12.16 -0.37 -12.97
N PHE A 129 11.87 -1.65 -12.82
CA PHE A 129 12.83 -2.75 -12.89
C PHE A 129 12.33 -3.85 -13.82
N ASP A 130 13.29 -4.60 -14.36
CA ASP A 130 13.00 -5.85 -15.05
C ASP A 130 12.56 -6.95 -14.04
N PRO A 131 12.04 -8.10 -14.50
CA PRO A 131 11.60 -9.18 -13.62
C PRO A 131 12.70 -9.80 -12.73
N ASP A 132 13.96 -9.59 -13.09
CA ASP A 132 15.12 -10.03 -12.31
C ASP A 132 15.59 -8.97 -11.29
N GLY A 133 14.87 -7.85 -11.18
CA GLY A 133 15.16 -6.75 -10.26
C GLY A 133 16.26 -5.80 -10.74
N ARG A 134 16.64 -5.82 -12.03
CA ARG A 134 17.59 -4.84 -12.58
C ARG A 134 16.88 -3.54 -12.90
N HIS A 135 17.48 -2.44 -12.46
CA HIS A 135 16.94 -1.11 -12.71
C HIS A 135 16.90 -0.77 -14.20
N MET A 136 15.75 -0.29 -14.66
CA MET A 136 15.55 0.12 -16.05
C MET A 136 15.50 1.65 -16.17
N LYS A 137 14.65 2.30 -15.36
CA LYS A 137 14.45 3.76 -15.41
C LYS A 137 13.81 4.29 -14.14
N SER A 138 13.89 5.60 -13.97
CA SER A 138 13.20 6.33 -12.90
C SER A 138 12.54 7.57 -13.48
N TRP A 139 11.44 8.00 -12.87
CA TRP A 139 10.81 9.29 -13.14
C TRP A 139 10.28 9.91 -11.84
N GLY A 140 9.74 11.13 -11.93
CA GLY A 140 9.37 11.92 -10.75
C GLY A 140 10.46 12.89 -10.33
N GLU A 141 10.09 13.96 -9.64
CA GLU A 141 10.99 14.80 -8.84
C GLU A 141 10.15 15.53 -7.78
N SER A 142 10.77 16.19 -6.80
CA SER A 142 10.04 16.92 -5.78
C SER A 142 9.24 18.07 -6.39
N GLY A 143 7.94 18.16 -6.10
CA GLY A 143 7.11 19.30 -6.49
C GLY A 143 5.62 18.98 -6.59
N THR A 144 4.88 19.88 -7.23
CA THR A 144 3.40 19.86 -7.31
C THR A 144 2.88 19.81 -8.74
N ASP A 145 3.74 19.97 -9.74
CA ASP A 145 3.35 19.94 -11.14
C ASP A 145 3.08 18.50 -11.62
N PRO A 146 2.42 18.30 -12.77
CA PRO A 146 2.26 16.98 -13.38
C PRO A 146 3.60 16.27 -13.55
N GLY A 147 3.68 15.02 -13.09
CA GLY A 147 4.91 14.22 -13.12
C GLY A 147 5.89 14.53 -11.99
N GLN A 148 5.63 15.50 -11.12
CA GLN A 148 6.34 15.71 -9.86
C GLN A 148 5.57 15.07 -8.70
N PHE A 149 6.24 14.83 -7.57
CA PHE A 149 5.65 14.23 -6.39
C PHE A 149 6.06 14.96 -5.11
N SER A 150 5.21 14.88 -4.09
CA SER A 150 5.56 15.29 -2.72
C SER A 150 5.85 14.07 -1.86
N ILE A 151 4.95 13.08 -1.84
CA ILE A 151 5.18 11.75 -1.26
C ILE A 151 4.46 10.71 -2.13
N PRO A 152 5.15 10.09 -3.11
CA PRO A 152 4.62 8.92 -3.80
C PRO A 152 4.56 7.75 -2.79
N HIS A 153 3.37 7.47 -2.27
CA HIS A 153 3.20 6.62 -1.10
C HIS A 153 2.79 5.17 -1.42
N ASN A 154 2.00 4.98 -2.47
CA ASN A 154 1.48 3.68 -2.84
C ASN A 154 1.32 3.64 -4.37
N ILE A 155 1.45 2.45 -4.95
CA ILE A 155 1.48 2.29 -6.41
C ILE A 155 0.72 1.03 -6.82
N CYS A 156 -0.07 1.12 -7.88
CA CYS A 156 -0.82 0.00 -8.41
C CYS A 156 -0.86 0.02 -9.94
N MET A 157 -0.89 -1.15 -10.57
CA MET A 157 -1.19 -1.28 -11.98
C MET A 157 -2.67 -0.95 -12.26
N ILE A 158 -2.94 -0.27 -13.38
CA ILE A 158 -4.26 -0.26 -13.99
C ILE A 158 -4.16 -1.15 -15.23
N GLY A 159 -4.68 -2.38 -15.14
CA GLY A 159 -4.48 -3.38 -16.20
C GLY A 159 -3.00 -3.73 -16.37
N THR A 160 -2.48 -3.65 -17.60
CA THR A 160 -1.10 -4.05 -17.94
C THR A 160 -0.25 -2.92 -18.52
N ASP A 161 -0.81 -1.72 -18.70
CA ASP A 161 -0.20 -0.65 -19.50
C ASP A 161 -0.08 0.70 -18.77
N ARG A 162 -0.73 0.85 -17.62
CA ARG A 162 -0.69 2.07 -16.81
C ARG A 162 -0.36 1.76 -15.35
N VAL A 163 0.24 2.74 -14.67
CA VAL A 163 0.50 2.73 -13.23
C VAL A 163 -0.14 3.95 -12.58
N ALA A 164 -0.84 3.73 -11.48
CA ALA A 164 -1.41 4.77 -10.63
C ALA A 164 -0.55 4.94 -9.37
N VAL A 165 -0.22 6.19 -9.03
CA VAL A 165 0.64 6.53 -7.90
C VAL A 165 -0.10 7.48 -6.97
N CYS A 166 -0.31 7.06 -5.72
CA CYS A 166 -0.84 7.92 -4.67
C CYS A 166 0.22 8.96 -4.26
N ASP A 167 0.06 10.20 -4.71
CA ASP A 167 0.91 11.33 -4.33
C ASP A 167 0.30 12.00 -3.09
N ARG A 168 0.51 11.35 -1.95
CA ARG A 168 -0.31 11.48 -0.74
C ARG A 168 -0.43 12.93 -0.27
N GLU A 169 0.70 13.64 -0.14
CA GLU A 169 0.74 15.01 0.38
C GLU A 169 0.38 16.08 -0.66
N ASN A 170 0.23 15.71 -1.94
CA ASN A 170 -0.34 16.57 -2.98
C ASN A 170 -1.83 16.33 -3.19
N PHE A 171 -2.47 15.45 -2.40
CA PHE A 171 -3.91 15.18 -2.45
C PHE A 171 -4.37 14.80 -3.87
N ARG A 172 -3.61 13.89 -4.49
CA ARG A 172 -3.92 13.37 -5.83
C ARG A 172 -3.41 11.95 -6.03
N VAL A 173 -4.04 11.24 -6.95
CA VAL A 173 -3.45 10.09 -7.63
C VAL A 173 -3.02 10.53 -9.02
N GLN A 174 -1.79 10.21 -9.41
CA GLN A 174 -1.29 10.45 -10.77
C GLN A 174 -1.21 9.13 -11.53
N VAL A 175 -1.58 9.15 -12.81
CA VAL A 175 -1.55 8.00 -13.70
C VAL A 175 -0.46 8.21 -14.74
N PHE A 176 0.35 7.18 -14.96
CA PHE A 176 1.42 7.15 -15.95
C PHE A 176 1.29 5.92 -16.84
N THR A 177 1.90 5.97 -18.02
CA THR A 177 2.18 4.75 -18.78
C THR A 177 3.21 3.90 -18.04
N THR A 178 3.36 2.61 -18.40
CA THR A 178 4.47 1.77 -17.91
C THR A 178 5.86 2.27 -18.34
N GLU A 179 5.92 3.29 -19.18
CA GLU A 179 7.14 4.02 -19.55
C GLU A 179 7.29 5.35 -18.79
N GLY A 180 6.50 5.59 -17.75
CA GLY A 180 6.64 6.75 -16.88
C GLY A 180 6.23 8.08 -17.52
N GLU A 181 5.48 8.04 -18.62
CA GLU A 181 4.89 9.23 -19.24
C GLU A 181 3.60 9.59 -18.51
N TYR A 182 3.43 10.87 -18.14
CA TYR A 182 2.23 11.35 -17.47
C TYR A 182 1.00 11.21 -18.37
N VAL A 183 -0.08 10.64 -17.83
CA VAL A 183 -1.35 10.43 -18.55
C VAL A 183 -2.45 11.32 -17.96
N ASP A 184 -2.68 11.23 -16.65
CA ASP A 184 -3.79 11.92 -15.97
C ASP A 184 -3.53 12.09 -14.47
N GLN A 185 -4.38 12.86 -13.79
CA GLN A 185 -4.39 12.95 -12.33
C GLN A 185 -5.80 13.19 -11.78
N TRP A 186 -6.06 12.64 -10.60
CA TRP A 186 -7.36 12.74 -9.94
C TRP A 186 -7.18 13.29 -8.53
N HIS A 187 -7.97 14.29 -8.17
CA HIS A 187 -7.98 14.80 -6.81
C HIS A 187 -8.64 13.78 -5.88
N LEU A 188 -7.89 13.36 -4.87
CA LEU A 188 -8.35 12.48 -3.80
C LEU A 188 -7.77 13.02 -2.50
N HIS A 189 -8.55 12.93 -1.44
CA HIS A 189 -8.18 13.54 -0.18
C HIS A 189 -7.20 12.64 0.58
N HIS A 190 -5.93 13.02 0.59
CA HIS A 190 -4.86 12.33 1.30
C HIS A 190 -4.77 10.82 0.96
N PRO A 191 -4.62 10.44 -0.33
CA PRO A 191 -4.67 9.05 -0.77
C PRO A 191 -3.44 8.31 -0.27
N ALA A 192 -3.65 7.25 0.52
CA ALA A 192 -2.61 6.51 1.19
C ALA A 192 -2.40 5.10 0.61
N CYS A 193 -3.43 4.47 0.05
CA CYS A 193 -3.29 3.16 -0.60
C CYS A 193 -4.21 3.03 -1.81
N ILE A 194 -3.81 2.22 -2.78
CA ILE A 194 -4.58 1.91 -3.98
C ILE A 194 -4.40 0.45 -4.39
N ALA A 195 -5.48 -0.21 -4.78
CA ALA A 195 -5.43 -1.51 -5.46
C ALA A 195 -6.52 -1.60 -6.52
N GLN A 196 -6.24 -2.34 -7.59
CA GLN A 196 -7.28 -2.77 -8.53
C GLN A 196 -8.02 -3.98 -7.97
N GLY A 197 -9.32 -4.10 -8.30
CA GLY A 197 -10.07 -5.33 -8.12
C GLY A 197 -9.45 -6.53 -8.86
N ARG A 198 -9.97 -7.73 -8.63
CA ARG A 198 -9.55 -8.95 -9.31
C ARG A 198 -10.65 -9.49 -10.24
N GLY A 199 -10.24 -10.33 -11.19
CA GLY A 199 -11.14 -10.94 -12.16
C GLY A 199 -11.78 -9.88 -13.06
N ASP A 200 -13.12 -9.87 -13.12
CA ASP A 200 -13.88 -8.92 -13.94
C ASP A 200 -14.01 -7.54 -13.28
N ASP A 201 -13.59 -7.37 -12.03
CA ASP A 201 -13.63 -6.09 -11.34
C ASP A 201 -12.40 -5.24 -11.68
N THR A 202 -12.56 -4.33 -12.63
CA THR A 202 -11.49 -3.42 -13.03
C THR A 202 -11.41 -2.16 -12.18
N ASN A 203 -12.30 -1.97 -11.19
CA ASN A 203 -12.30 -0.74 -10.39
C ASN A 203 -11.05 -0.62 -9.53
N LEU A 204 -10.69 0.62 -9.21
CA LEU A 204 -9.62 0.98 -8.30
C LEU A 204 -10.22 1.36 -6.95
N TYR A 205 -9.69 0.77 -5.90
CA TYR A 205 -10.06 1.05 -4.51
C TYR A 205 -8.95 1.88 -3.89
N VAL A 206 -9.27 3.12 -3.51
CA VAL A 206 -8.30 4.06 -2.93
C VAL A 206 -8.66 4.35 -1.49
N GLY A 207 -7.76 4.03 -0.56
CA GLY A 207 -7.88 4.41 0.84
C GLY A 207 -7.45 5.87 1.04
N GLU A 208 -8.37 6.70 1.49
CA GLU A 208 -8.12 8.08 1.90
C GLU A 208 -7.80 8.11 3.40
N MET A 209 -6.67 8.68 3.78
CA MET A 209 -6.32 8.90 5.18
C MET A 209 -6.95 10.20 5.70
N GLY A 210 -6.94 10.37 7.03
CA GLY A 210 -7.57 11.50 7.69
C GLY A 210 -6.99 12.85 7.27
N PRO A 211 -7.78 13.93 7.40
CA PRO A 211 -7.35 15.25 6.99
C PRO A 211 -6.22 15.81 7.86
N PRO A 212 -5.57 16.89 7.41
CA PRO A 212 -4.69 17.67 8.27
C PRO A 212 -5.38 18.09 9.58
N THR A 213 -4.60 18.32 10.63
CA THR A 213 -5.09 18.59 12.00
C THR A 213 -6.16 19.69 12.09
N VAL A 214 -6.07 20.71 11.23
CA VAL A 214 -7.03 21.84 11.19
C VAL A 214 -8.45 21.44 10.74
N GLN A 215 -8.59 20.27 10.13
CA GLN A 215 -9.83 19.69 9.61
C GLN A 215 -10.24 18.42 10.37
N ASN A 216 -9.60 18.14 11.51
CA ASN A 216 -9.97 17.00 12.35
C ASN A 216 -11.48 17.06 12.71
N PHE A 217 -12.13 15.90 12.66
CA PHE A 217 -13.55 15.70 12.97
C PHE A 217 -14.54 16.43 12.05
N VAL A 218 -14.08 16.98 10.91
CA VAL A 218 -15.00 17.46 9.87
C VAL A 218 -15.60 16.24 9.17
N PRO A 219 -16.95 16.10 9.13
CA PRO A 219 -17.58 14.93 8.52
C PRO A 219 -17.26 14.78 7.03
N ASN A 220 -17.11 13.54 6.58
CA ASN A 220 -16.89 13.15 5.17
C ASN A 220 -15.56 13.64 4.56
N LEU A 221 -14.58 14.04 5.37
CA LEU A 221 -13.22 14.33 4.91
C LEU A 221 -12.26 13.21 5.30
N GLY A 222 -11.83 12.42 4.32
CA GLY A 222 -10.88 11.31 4.50
C GLY A 222 -11.44 10.10 5.25
N ASN A 223 -10.55 9.18 5.65
CA ASN A 223 -10.84 7.95 6.40
C ASN A 223 -11.94 7.08 5.79
N ARG A 224 -11.80 6.79 4.50
CA ARG A 224 -12.74 5.99 3.74
C ARG A 224 -12.03 5.29 2.59
N VAL A 225 -12.76 4.40 1.92
CA VAL A 225 -12.34 3.86 0.63
C VAL A 225 -13.20 4.48 -0.47
N VAL A 226 -12.55 5.06 -1.47
CA VAL A 226 -13.16 5.56 -2.69
C VAL A 226 -13.01 4.48 -3.78
N VAL A 227 -14.08 4.23 -4.53
CA VAL A 227 -14.10 3.31 -5.67
C VAL A 227 -14.11 4.13 -6.95
N MET A 228 -13.09 3.97 -7.77
CA MET A 228 -12.87 4.71 -9.00
C MET A 228 -12.88 3.77 -10.21
N SER A 229 -13.35 4.23 -11.36
CA SER A 229 -13.14 3.53 -12.62
C SER A 229 -11.66 3.61 -13.02
N PRO A 230 -11.18 2.73 -13.94
CA PRO A 230 -9.85 2.85 -14.54
C PRO A 230 -9.54 4.20 -15.20
N ASP A 231 -10.58 4.98 -15.51
CA ASP A 231 -10.48 6.28 -16.19
C ASP A 231 -10.69 7.47 -15.23
N GLY A 232 -10.77 7.21 -13.93
CA GLY A 232 -10.77 8.27 -12.91
C GLY A 232 -12.13 8.79 -12.49
N GLU A 233 -13.21 8.13 -12.89
CA GLU A 233 -14.55 8.49 -12.44
C GLU A 233 -14.83 7.84 -11.09
N MET A 234 -15.28 8.62 -10.10
CA MET A 234 -15.75 8.05 -8.84
C MET A 234 -17.06 7.30 -9.06
N VAL A 235 -17.04 5.99 -8.84
CA VAL A 235 -18.19 5.10 -8.99
C VAL A 235 -18.94 4.96 -7.67
N ASN A 236 -18.20 4.88 -6.56
CA ASN A 236 -18.77 4.70 -5.22
C ASN A 236 -17.76 5.11 -4.13
N HIS A 237 -18.18 5.07 -2.87
CA HIS A 237 -17.29 5.07 -1.71
C HIS A 237 -17.93 4.36 -0.51
N PHE A 238 -17.14 3.91 0.45
CA PHE A 238 -17.64 3.37 1.72
C PHE A 238 -16.72 3.74 2.88
N GLY A 239 -17.29 3.83 4.07
CA GLY A 239 -16.69 4.42 5.26
C GLY A 239 -17.66 5.38 5.94
N ALA A 240 -17.62 5.43 7.27
CA ALA A 240 -18.46 6.32 8.05
C ALA A 240 -18.05 7.79 7.88
N PRO A 241 -18.93 8.77 8.20
CA PRO A 241 -18.60 10.18 8.11
C PRO A 241 -17.44 10.64 9.00
N LEU A 242 -17.12 9.89 10.06
CA LEU A 242 -16.09 10.23 11.04
C LEU A 242 -15.19 9.02 11.31
N ALA A 243 -13.94 9.31 11.66
CA ALA A 243 -12.97 8.29 12.05
C ALA A 243 -13.38 7.53 13.31
N GLY A 244 -12.92 6.30 13.42
CA GLY A 244 -13.11 5.48 14.62
C GLY A 244 -12.90 4.00 14.37
N GLU A 245 -13.20 3.20 15.40
CA GLU A 245 -13.00 1.75 15.36
C GLU A 245 -14.29 0.96 15.08
N GLY A 246 -15.43 1.65 14.92
CA GLY A 246 -16.70 1.02 14.57
C GLY A 246 -16.62 0.19 13.27
N PRO A 247 -17.56 -0.74 13.02
CA PRO A 247 -17.47 -1.68 11.90
C PRO A 247 -17.31 -1.03 10.52
N ASP A 248 -17.92 0.15 10.32
CA ASP A 248 -17.90 0.93 9.09
C ASP A 248 -16.95 2.13 9.14
N GLN A 249 -16.19 2.32 10.22
CA GLN A 249 -15.27 3.45 10.39
C GLN A 249 -13.83 3.04 10.04
N PHE A 250 -13.04 4.03 9.60
CA PHE A 250 -11.60 3.90 9.46
C PHE A 250 -10.88 4.95 10.31
N ILE A 251 -9.63 4.70 10.69
CA ILE A 251 -8.74 5.68 11.34
C ILE A 251 -7.64 6.12 10.37
N ALA A 252 -7.01 5.18 9.68
CA ALA A 252 -5.88 5.47 8.80
C ALA A 252 -5.63 4.34 7.79
N PRO A 253 -6.47 4.20 6.74
CA PRO A 253 -6.23 3.28 5.64
C PRO A 253 -4.81 3.46 5.08
N HIS A 254 -4.06 2.36 4.91
CA HIS A 254 -2.64 2.42 4.55
C HIS A 254 -2.19 1.32 3.59
N GLY A 255 -2.92 0.20 3.54
CA GLY A 255 -2.79 -0.80 2.49
C GLY A 255 -4.15 -1.37 2.14
N ILE A 256 -4.31 -1.82 0.89
CA ILE A 256 -5.58 -2.33 0.40
C ILE A 256 -5.33 -3.45 -0.61
N ALA A 257 -6.19 -4.47 -0.57
CA ALA A 257 -6.16 -5.57 -1.53
C ALA A 257 -7.58 -6.09 -1.79
N ALA A 258 -7.78 -6.70 -2.95
CA ALA A 258 -9.01 -7.39 -3.31
C ALA A 258 -8.74 -8.89 -3.46
N ASP A 259 -9.72 -9.74 -3.13
CA ASP A 259 -9.68 -11.17 -3.44
C ASP A 259 -10.52 -11.52 -4.69
N SER A 260 -10.46 -12.78 -5.13
CA SER A 260 -11.16 -13.24 -6.33
C SER A 260 -12.70 -13.17 -6.23
N GLN A 261 -13.24 -13.07 -5.01
CA GLN A 261 -14.67 -12.92 -4.72
C GLN A 261 -15.09 -11.45 -4.66
N GLY A 262 -14.17 -10.51 -4.84
CA GLY A 262 -14.40 -9.08 -4.76
C GLY A 262 -14.50 -8.54 -3.33
N ASN A 263 -14.07 -9.31 -2.32
CA ASN A 263 -13.92 -8.77 -0.97
C ASN A 263 -12.71 -7.83 -0.92
N ILE A 264 -12.84 -6.77 -0.12
CA ILE A 264 -11.80 -5.75 0.04
C ILE A 264 -11.21 -5.82 1.43
N TYR A 265 -9.88 -5.91 1.51
CA TYR A 265 -9.11 -5.92 2.75
C TYR A 265 -8.41 -4.59 2.89
N VAL A 266 -8.53 -3.95 4.05
CA VAL A 266 -7.90 -2.65 4.33
C VAL A 266 -7.05 -2.77 5.58
N ALA A 267 -5.74 -2.61 5.42
CA ALA A 267 -4.79 -2.48 6.52
C ALA A 267 -4.71 -1.02 6.99
N GLU A 268 -4.64 -0.82 8.29
CA GLU A 268 -4.65 0.51 8.92
C GLU A 268 -3.45 0.72 9.84
N VAL A 269 -2.83 1.90 9.72
CA VAL A 269 -1.77 2.35 10.63
C VAL A 269 -2.33 3.22 11.77
N SER A 270 -3.44 2.76 12.36
CA SER A 270 -4.21 3.47 13.39
C SER A 270 -3.35 3.92 14.58
N TRP A 271 -2.40 3.08 15.01
CA TRP A 271 -1.51 3.42 16.12
C TRP A 271 -0.51 4.49 15.73
N SER A 272 0.19 4.29 14.61
CA SER A 272 1.22 5.22 14.14
C SER A 272 0.66 6.57 13.70
N PHE A 273 -0.52 6.61 13.08
CA PHE A 273 -1.11 7.85 12.61
C PHE A 273 -1.83 8.61 13.71
N TRP A 274 -2.57 7.90 14.58
CA TRP A 274 -3.48 8.52 15.53
C TRP A 274 -3.12 8.23 16.98
N TRP A 275 -3.17 6.97 17.42
CA TRP A 275 -3.16 6.67 18.87
C TRP A 275 -1.87 7.07 19.58
N ARG A 276 -0.70 6.96 18.95
CA ARG A 276 0.58 7.37 19.58
C ARG A 276 0.65 8.86 19.91
N LEU A 277 -0.23 9.68 19.33
CA LEU A 277 -0.27 11.14 19.52
C LEU A 277 -1.29 11.56 20.61
N GLN A 278 -2.09 10.63 21.12
CA GLN A 278 -3.12 10.92 22.12
C GLN A 278 -2.56 10.86 23.54
N GLU A 279 -3.09 11.69 24.44
CA GLU A 279 -2.68 11.69 25.85
C GLU A 279 -3.03 10.36 26.56
N ASN A 280 -4.13 9.72 26.15
CA ASN A 280 -4.61 8.46 26.71
C ASN A 280 -4.99 7.50 25.56
N PRO A 281 -4.01 6.84 24.93
CA PRO A 281 -4.30 5.83 23.91
C PRO A 281 -5.01 4.62 24.53
N PRO A 282 -5.79 3.86 23.73
CA PRO A 282 -6.38 2.62 24.19
C PRO A 282 -5.30 1.65 24.70
N ILE A 283 -5.64 0.92 25.77
CA ILE A 283 -4.80 -0.16 26.29
C ILE A 283 -5.15 -1.43 25.51
N GLY A 284 -4.32 -1.82 24.53
CA GLY A 284 -4.53 -3.03 23.74
C GLY A 284 -4.22 -2.85 22.27
N GLU A 285 -4.64 -3.83 21.45
CA GLU A 285 -4.50 -3.78 20.00
C GLU A 285 -5.59 -2.90 19.39
N SER A 286 -5.20 -1.90 18.59
CA SER A 286 -6.13 -1.12 17.77
C SER A 286 -6.56 -1.91 16.53
N VAL A 287 -7.77 -1.64 16.03
CA VAL A 287 -8.20 -2.21 14.75
C VAL A 287 -7.20 -1.79 13.67
N SER A 288 -6.61 -2.81 13.04
CA SER A 288 -5.52 -2.63 12.07
C SER A 288 -5.79 -3.35 10.75
N LEU A 289 -6.84 -4.18 10.66
CA LEU A 289 -7.24 -4.86 9.43
C LEU A 289 -8.76 -5.00 9.40
N ARG A 290 -9.36 -4.71 8.24
CA ARG A 290 -10.80 -4.87 8.00
C ARG A 290 -11.04 -5.64 6.71
N LYS A 291 -12.05 -6.52 6.71
CA LYS A 291 -12.58 -7.18 5.52
C LYS A 291 -13.98 -6.65 5.23
N TRP A 292 -14.19 -6.19 4.01
CA TRP A 292 -15.48 -5.80 3.46
C TRP A 292 -15.90 -6.83 2.43
N ARG A 293 -17.07 -7.44 2.62
CA ARG A 293 -17.59 -8.42 1.67
C ARG A 293 -18.40 -7.75 0.59
N ARG A 294 -18.17 -8.13 -0.66
CA ARG A 294 -19.07 -7.75 -1.74
C ARG A 294 -20.39 -8.50 -1.53
N THR A 295 -21.48 -7.77 -1.48
CA THR A 295 -22.82 -8.36 -1.45
C THR A 295 -23.41 -8.25 -2.85
N ASP A 296 -23.98 -9.34 -3.37
CA ASP A 296 -24.77 -9.28 -4.59
C ASP A 296 -25.95 -8.32 -4.36
N SER A 297 -26.04 -7.31 -5.23
CA SER A 297 -27.21 -6.42 -5.33
C SER A 297 -28.05 -6.84 -6.53
#